data_AF-W4QQM7-F1
#
_entry.id   AF-W4QQM7-F1
#
_cell.length_a   1.000
_cell.length_b   1.000
_cell.length_c   1.000
_cell.angle_alpha   90.00
_cell.angle_beta   90.00
_cell.angle_gamma   90.00
#
_symmetry.space_group_name_H-M   'P 1'
#
loop_
_entity.id
_entity.type
_entity.pdbx_description
1 polymer ?
#
loop_
_entity_poly.entity_id
_entity_poly.type
_entity_poly.pdbx_seq_one_letter_code
_entity_poly.pdbx_strand_id
1 'polypeptide(L)'
;MKFVDDLYHLYKDKLTGDEEDALIIINGILKDFSDEDIKKLIKDLTDMERFEMFALFLYEKFQLKVREEGVGQTLNHDDQPDFKYFH
;
A
#
# COMPACT_ATOMS: atom_id res chain seq x y z
N MET A 1 5.34 9.91 12.80
CA MET A 1 4.59 9.08 13.76
C MET A 1 5.53 8.27 14.64
N LYS A 2 5.44 8.40 15.97
CA LYS A 2 6.27 7.64 16.94
C LYS A 2 6.29 6.13 16.70
N PHE A 3 5.17 5.54 16.27
CA PHE A 3 5.10 4.11 15.96
C PHE A 3 6.00 3.68 14.79
N VAL A 4 6.10 4.48 13.72
CA VAL A 4 7.01 4.19 12.59
C VAL A 4 8.47 4.31 13.05
N ASP A 5 8.78 5.30 13.89
CA ASP A 5 10.12 5.45 14.46
C ASP A 5 10.50 4.26 15.35
N ASP A 6 9.56 3.81 16.20
CA ASP A 6 9.73 2.64 17.06
C ASP A 6 9.93 1.35 16.23
N LEU A 7 9.15 1.16 15.15
CA LEU A 7 9.33 0.05 14.22
C LEU A 7 10.68 0.10 13.51
N TYR A 8 11.06 1.26 12.99
CA TYR A 8 12.35 1.45 12.35
C TYR A 8 13.48 1.10 13.32
N HIS A 9 13.43 1.56 14.57
CA HIS A 9 14.45 1.25 15.57
C HIS A 9 14.55 -0.24 15.93
N LEU A 10 13.43 -0.97 15.97
CA LEU A 10 13.40 -2.39 16.29
C LEU A 10 13.92 -3.28 15.16
N TYR A 11 13.78 -2.83 13.91
CA TYR A 11 14.02 -3.66 12.73
C TYR A 11 15.13 -3.17 11.81
N LYS A 12 15.69 -1.96 12.01
CA LYS A 12 16.77 -1.39 11.16
C LYS A 12 17.97 -2.32 10.96
N ASP A 13 18.32 -3.13 11.96
CA ASP A 13 19.46 -4.04 11.90
C ASP A 13 19.11 -5.39 11.25
N LYS A 14 17.81 -5.60 10.93
CA LYS A 14 17.24 -6.78 10.25
C LYS A 14 16.76 -6.47 8.84
N LEU A 15 16.65 -5.19 8.47
CA LEU A 15 16.36 -4.77 7.09
C LEU A 15 17.61 -5.06 6.28
N THR A 16 17.60 -6.14 5.48
CA THR A 16 18.77 -6.54 4.68
C THR A 16 18.94 -5.69 3.41
N GLY A 17 18.01 -4.76 3.18
CA GLY A 17 18.05 -3.77 2.11
C GLY A 17 16.97 -3.98 1.05
N ASP A 18 16.21 -5.07 1.11
CA ASP A 18 15.10 -5.32 0.18
C ASP A 18 13.81 -4.66 0.68
N GLU A 19 13.09 -3.97 -0.22
CA GLU A 19 11.82 -3.31 0.08
C GLU A 19 10.76 -4.31 0.58
N GLU A 20 10.88 -5.58 0.18
CA GLU A 20 10.02 -6.68 0.61
C GLU A 20 10.16 -7.00 2.11
N ASP A 21 11.35 -6.80 2.72
CA ASP A 21 11.59 -7.10 4.14
C ASP A 21 10.71 -6.21 5.04
N ALA A 22 10.63 -4.92 4.71
CA ALA A 22 9.84 -3.96 5.48
C ALA A 22 8.34 -4.29 5.42
N LEU A 23 7.83 -4.66 4.24
CA LEU A 23 6.43 -5.02 4.05
C LEU A 23 6.05 -6.29 4.83
N ILE A 24 6.93 -7.31 4.82
CA ILE A 24 6.73 -8.56 5.56
C ILE A 24 6.68 -8.28 7.07
N ILE A 25 7.62 -7.47 7.58
CA ILE A 25 7.68 -7.10 9.00
C ILE A 25 6.41 -6.34 9.42
N ILE A 26 6.02 -5.31 8.67
CA ILE A 26 4.82 -4.52 8.95
C ILE A 26 3.58 -5.40 8.94
N ASN A 27 3.43 -6.27 7.94
CA ASN A 27 2.29 -7.18 7.87
C ASN A 27 2.27 -8.21 9.00
N GLY A 28 3.44 -8.71 9.43
CA GLY A 28 3.53 -9.60 10.58
C GLY A 28 3.01 -8.94 11.85
N ILE A 29 3.44 -7.70 12.10
CA ILE A 29 3.05 -6.94 13.30
C ILE A 29 1.56 -6.59 13.26
N LEU A 30 1.05 -6.13 12.12
CA LEU A 30 -0.36 -5.76 11.98
C LEU A 30 -1.30 -6.96 12.12
N LYS A 31 -0.86 -8.19 11.81
CA LYS A 31 -1.67 -9.40 12.03
C LYS A 31 -1.88 -9.72 13.51
N ASP A 32 -0.96 -9.31 14.36
CA ASP A 32 -1.03 -9.54 15.81
C ASP A 32 -1.86 -8.45 16.52
N PHE A 33 -2.25 -7.39 15.82
CA PHE A 33 -3.03 -6.30 16.40
C PHE A 33 -4.52 -6.66 16.50
N SER A 34 -5.10 -6.36 17.66
CA SER A 34 -6.54 -6.34 17.82
C SER A 34 -7.16 -5.08 17.17
N ASP A 35 -8.48 -5.09 16.99
CA ASP A 35 -9.23 -3.90 16.55
C ASP A 35 -9.02 -2.70 17.50
N GLU A 36 -8.85 -2.95 18.80
CA GLU A 36 -8.56 -1.89 19.78
C GLU A 36 -7.16 -1.28 19.59
N ASP A 37 -6.16 -2.11 19.28
CA ASP A 37 -4.79 -1.65 19.02
C ASP A 37 -4.74 -0.75 17.79
N ILE A 38 -5.42 -1.16 16.71
CA ILE A 38 -5.55 -0.36 15.48
C ILE A 38 -6.23 0.99 15.78
N LYS A 39 -7.35 0.97 16.52
CA LYS A 39 -8.07 2.21 16.90
C LYS A 39 -7.21 3.14 17.72
N LYS A 40 -6.40 2.61 18.63
CA LYS A 40 -5.49 3.39 19.46
C LYS A 40 -4.41 4.06 18.60
N LEU A 41 -3.80 3.31 17.67
CA LEU A 41 -2.79 3.86 16.76
C LEU A 41 -3.35 5.01 15.91
N ILE A 42 -4.56 4.84 15.35
CA ILE A 42 -5.22 5.90 14.56
C ILE A 42 -5.53 7.13 15.42
N LYS A 43 -5.90 6.93 16.69
CA LYS A 43 -6.16 8.02 17.63
C LYS A 43 -4.90 8.80 17.99
N ASP A 44 -3.76 8.12 18.06
CA ASP A 44 -2.46 8.70 18.42
C ASP A 44 -1.79 9.48 17.26
N LEU A 45 -2.31 9.34 16.03
CA LEU A 45 -1.91 10.16 14.89
C LEU A 45 -2.20 11.66 15.13
N THR A 46 -1.39 12.53 14.55
CA THR A 46 -1.73 13.95 14.42
C THR A 46 -2.86 14.15 13.41
N ASP A 47 -3.49 15.34 13.40
CA ASP A 47 -4.53 15.66 12.40
C ASP A 47 -4.00 15.57 10.96
N MET A 48 -2.75 15.99 10.76
CA MET A 48 -2.07 15.90 9.46
C MET A 48 -1.84 14.45 9.04
N GLU A 49 -1.29 13.62 9.93
CA GLU A 49 -1.06 12.21 9.63
C GLU A 49 -2.37 11.44 9.41
N ARG A 50 -3.45 11.76 10.14
CA ARG A 50 -4.79 11.20 9.86
C ARG A 50 -5.30 11.58 8.49
N PHE A 51 -5.15 12.85 8.10
CA PHE A 51 -5.54 13.33 6.79
C PHE A 51 -4.75 12.61 5.69
N GLU A 52 -3.43 12.53 5.83
CA GLU A 52 -2.54 11.83 4.89
C GLU A 52 -2.87 10.33 4.78
N MET A 53 -3.09 9.66 5.91
CA MET A 53 -3.53 8.26 5.94
C MET A 53 -4.82 8.05 5.15
N PHE A 54 -5.83 8.91 5.38
CA PHE A 54 -7.10 8.78 4.70
C PHE A 54 -7.00 9.13 3.21
N ALA A 55 -6.23 10.16 2.86
CA ALA A 55 -5.98 10.56 1.48
C ALA A 55 -5.30 9.43 0.69
N LEU A 56 -4.26 8.80 1.26
CA LEU A 56 -3.56 7.68 0.63
C LEU A 56 -4.49 6.47 0.45
N PHE A 57 -5.25 6.12 1.48
CA PHE A 57 -6.23 5.02 1.39
C PHE A 57 -7.26 5.26 0.28
N LEU A 58 -7.84 6.46 0.22
CA LEU A 58 -8.80 6.81 -0.82
C LEU A 58 -8.16 6.81 -2.21
N TYR A 59 -6.94 7.34 -2.35
CA TYR A 59 -6.20 7.34 -3.60
C TYR A 59 -5.99 5.91 -4.12
N GLU A 60 -5.51 4.99 -3.27
CA GLU A 60 -5.28 3.59 -3.66
C GLU A 60 -6.58 2.88 -4.08
N LYS A 61 -7.67 3.08 -3.31
CA LYS A 61 -8.98 2.52 -3.66
C LYS A 61 -9.55 3.11 -4.93
N PHE A 62 -9.36 4.41 -5.14
CA PHE A 62 -9.79 5.09 -6.35
C PHE A 62 -9.02 4.59 -7.58
N GLN A 63 -7.70 4.47 -7.49
CA GLN A 63 -6.86 3.92 -8.55
C GLN A 63 -7.24 2.47 -8.90
N LEU A 64 -7.51 1.65 -7.89
CA LEU A 64 -8.02 0.29 -8.11
C LEU A 64 -9.33 0.32 -8.90
N LYS A 65 -10.27 1.16 -8.50
CA LYS A 65 -11.57 1.31 -9.18
C LYS A 65 -11.39 1.80 -10.62
N VAL A 66 -10.52 2.77 -10.87
CA VAL A 66 -10.19 3.27 -12.22
C VAL A 66 -9.65 2.15 -13.11
N ARG A 67 -8.76 1.30 -12.59
CA ARG A 67 -8.25 0.11 -13.30
C ARG A 67 -9.32 -0.93 -13.58
N GLU A 68 -10.18 -1.23 -12.59
CA GLU A 68 -11.30 -2.16 -12.73
C GLU A 68 -12.28 -1.72 -13.83
N GLU A 69 -12.53 -0.42 -13.93
CA GLU A 69 -13.43 0.17 -14.94
C GLU A 69 -12.71 0.41 -16.29
N GLY A 70 -11.40 0.14 -16.39
CA GLY A 70 -10.60 0.39 -17.60
C GLY A 70 -10.45 1.87 -17.97
N VAL A 71 -10.81 2.78 -17.06
CA VAL A 71 -10.76 4.23 -17.30
C VAL A 71 -9.30 4.68 -17.34
N GLY A 72 -8.89 5.39 -18.38
CA GLY A 72 -7.49 5.84 -18.54
C GLY A 72 -6.56 4.78 -19.15
N GLN A 73 -7.06 3.60 -19.51
CA GLN A 73 -6.43 2.80 -20.55
C GLN A 73 -6.75 3.49 -21.88
N THR A 74 -5.96 4.48 -22.27
CA THR A 74 -5.82 4.74 -23.70
C THR A 74 -5.28 3.44 -24.28
N LEU A 75 -6.16 2.66 -24.90
CA LEU A 75 -5.76 1.66 -25.87
C LEU A 75 -4.92 2.43 -26.90
N ASN A 76 -3.60 2.39 -26.76
CA ASN A 76 -2.74 2.66 -27.88
C ASN A 76 -3.13 1.60 -28.90
N HIS A 77 -3.78 2.04 -29.97
CA HIS A 77 -4.39 1.21 -31.00
C HIS A 77 -3.33 0.43 -31.83
N ASP A 78 -2.09 0.39 -31.35
CA ASP A 78 -0.89 -0.14 -32.01
C ASP A 78 -0.27 -1.32 -31.25
N ASP A 79 -0.72 -1.66 -30.03
CA ASP A 79 -0.24 -2.82 -29.26
C ASP A 79 -1.17 -4.05 -29.37
N GLN A 80 -1.84 -4.23 -30.52
CA GLN A 80 -2.43 -5.53 -30.82
C GLN A 80 -1.31 -6.48 -31.29
N PRO A 81 -1.02 -7.59 -30.57
CA PRO A 81 -0.28 -8.67 -31.19
C PRO A 81 -1.16 -9.22 -32.32
N ASP A 82 -0.62 -9.12 -33.53
CA ASP A 82 -1.21 -9.65 -34.76
C ASP A 82 -1.41 -11.16 -34.57
N PHE A 83 -2.57 -11.58 -34.04
CA PHE A 83 -2.97 -12.99 -33.99
C PHE A 83 -3.39 -13.41 -35.40
N LYS A 84 -2.41 -13.43 -36.29
CA LYS A 84 -2.53 -13.91 -37.65
C LYS A 84 -1.87 -15.28 -37.72
N TYR A 85 -2.72 -16.27 -38.04
CA TYR A 85 -2.41 -17.62 -38.50
C TYR A 85 -2.11 -18.69 -37.44
N PHE A 86 -3.18 -19.29 -36.92
CA PHE A 86 -3.29 -20.75 -36.85
C PHE A 86 -4.69 -21.18 -37.34
N HIS A 87 -4.79 -21.34 -38.67
CA HIS A 87 -5.47 -22.40 -39.42
C HIS A 87 -5.79 -21.94 -40.85
#